data_AF-A0A5N7Z6V0-F1
#
_entry.id   AF-A0A5N7Z6V0-F1
#
_cell.length_a   1.000
_cell.length_b   1.000
_cell.length_c   1.000
_cell.angle_alpha   90.00
_cell.angle_beta   90.00
_cell.angle_gamma   90.00
#
_symmetry.space_group_name_H-M   'P 1'
#
loop_
_entity.id
_entity.type
_entity.pdbx_description
1 polymer ?
#
loop_
_entity_poly.entity_id
_entity_poly.type
_entity_poly.pdbx_seq_one_letter_code
_entity_poly.pdbx_strand_id
1 'polypeptide(L)'
;MFEIFSTREVAIIIWSSIFIVGALIILKFKGILPLLKSFFNYKIQTLLWSTFIYIAVVTICLYYLRTWDLTLLKDTIIWSITSATILLFNISKVKDFTYFKPMVLENLKATVVFEFITNFYTFSFTTEMIVIPIMTFIGVLQIFAEHSSKTNSEHLKVASCLKRFLSITGILIFIYVSYKTYKYYDQLLTIQNIKSLLLPFVYTLFLIPFLYFVALYMSYEMLLIRIPYLLKKEKRRKKLKKNIFLFAKLNLNKLHKISTGLNWYSIEKHGIKKSLRKIIK
;
A
#
# COMPACT_ATOMS: atom_id res chain seq x y z
N MET A 1 8.63 28.30 1.67
CA MET A 1 8.66 26.84 1.32
C MET A 1 8.86 25.95 2.56
N PHE A 2 9.66 26.37 3.56
CA PHE A 2 9.92 25.62 4.80
C PHE A 2 8.86 25.74 5.93
N GLU A 3 7.74 26.45 5.74
CA GLU A 3 6.72 26.61 6.79
C GLU A 3 5.61 25.54 6.76
N ILE A 4 5.49 24.80 5.66
CA ILE A 4 4.42 23.81 5.48
C ILE A 4 4.90 22.41 5.90
N PHE A 5 6.18 22.12 5.70
CA PHE A 5 6.79 20.82 5.99
C PHE A 5 7.52 20.82 7.32
N SER A 6 7.41 19.72 8.05
CA SER A 6 8.16 19.53 9.30
C SER A 6 9.65 19.34 9.03
N THR A 7 10.51 19.67 10.00
CA THR A 7 11.97 19.48 9.87
C THR A 7 12.33 18.03 9.54
N ARG A 8 11.54 17.07 10.03
CA ARG A 8 11.66 15.64 9.73
C ARG A 8 11.27 15.31 8.30
N GLU A 9 10.13 15.81 7.82
CA GLU A 9 9.68 15.61 6.43
C GLU A 9 10.72 16.13 5.43
N VAL A 10 11.26 17.34 5.67
CA VAL A 10 12.32 17.92 4.84
C VAL A 10 13.56 17.03 4.83
N ALA A 11 14.01 16.57 5.99
CA ALA A 11 15.19 15.70 6.09
C ALA A 11 14.95 14.34 5.39
N ILE A 12 13.75 13.75 5.50
CA ILE A 12 13.38 12.53 4.76
C ILE A 12 13.44 12.77 3.25
N ILE A 13 12.90 13.89 2.76
CA ILE A 13 12.90 14.23 1.33
C ILE A 13 14.34 14.38 0.81
N ILE A 14 15.19 15.10 1.54
CA ILE A 14 16.60 15.31 1.17
C ILE A 14 17.33 13.97 1.10
N TRP A 15 17.26 13.17 2.16
CA TRP A 15 17.96 11.88 2.20
C TRP A 15 17.42 10.88 1.19
N SER A 16 16.09 10.82 1.00
CA SER A 16 15.49 9.98 -0.04
C SER A 16 15.99 10.36 -1.44
N SER A 17 16.10 11.66 -1.71
CA SER A 17 16.65 12.15 -2.99
C SER A 17 18.11 11.76 -3.17
N ILE A 18 18.94 11.91 -2.13
CA ILE A 18 20.36 11.48 -2.14
C ILE A 18 20.47 9.97 -2.38
N PHE A 19 19.68 9.15 -1.69
CA PHE A 19 19.70 7.69 -1.87
C PHE A 19 19.26 7.27 -3.26
N ILE A 20 18.24 7.92 -3.83
CA ILE A 20 17.80 7.64 -5.21
C ILE A 20 18.90 7.99 -6.21
N VAL A 21 19.53 9.16 -6.08
CA VAL A 21 20.65 9.57 -6.94
C VAL A 21 21.84 8.62 -6.79
N GLY A 22 22.20 8.26 -5.56
CA GLY A 22 23.26 7.29 -5.28
C GLY A 22 22.97 5.92 -5.89
N ALA A 23 21.73 5.43 -5.76
CA ALA A 23 21.30 4.18 -6.38
C ALA A 23 21.38 4.22 -7.92
N LEU A 24 21.01 5.34 -8.54
CA LEU A 24 21.13 5.54 -9.99
C LEU A 24 22.58 5.48 -10.48
N ILE A 25 23.52 6.02 -9.69
CA ILE A 25 24.95 5.98 -9.98
C ILE A 25 25.48 4.54 -9.86
N ILE A 26 25.17 3.84 -8.76
CA ILE A 26 25.67 2.48 -8.48
C ILE A 26 25.12 1.45 -9.48
N LEU A 27 23.80 1.46 -9.71
CA LEU A 27 23.12 0.46 -10.55
C LEU A 27 23.32 0.70 -12.05
N LYS A 28 23.93 1.84 -12.43
CA LYS A 28 23.99 2.40 -13.79
C LYS A 28 22.58 2.64 -14.36
N PHE A 29 22.38 3.76 -15.05
CA PHE A 29 21.07 4.12 -15.63
C PHE A 29 20.46 2.99 -16.49
N LYS A 30 21.31 2.24 -17.22
CA LYS A 30 20.88 1.11 -18.07
C LYS A 30 20.24 -0.05 -17.29
N GLY A 31 20.62 -0.30 -16.03
CA GLY A 31 20.03 -1.37 -15.21
C GLY A 31 18.63 -1.02 -14.69
N ILE A 32 18.33 0.28 -14.53
CA ILE A 32 17.06 0.78 -13.99
C ILE A 32 16.03 1.04 -15.10
N LEU A 33 16.46 1.30 -16.33
CA LEU A 33 15.58 1.55 -17.48
C LEU A 33 14.48 0.48 -17.68
N PRO A 34 14.75 -0.84 -17.57
CA PRO A 34 13.71 -1.86 -17.68
C PRO A 34 12.67 -1.78 -16.54
N LEU A 35 13.12 -1.47 -15.31
CA LEU A 35 12.24 -1.31 -14.14
C LEU A 35 11.33 -0.09 -14.31
N LEU A 36 11.89 1.05 -14.72
CA LEU A 36 11.14 2.25 -15.07
C LEU A 36 10.12 1.97 -16.18
N LYS A 37 10.55 1.31 -17.26
CA LYS A 37 9.66 0.98 -18.38
C LYS A 37 8.51 0.07 -17.97
N SER A 38 8.75 -0.86 -17.04
CA SER A 38 7.70 -1.72 -16.47
C SER A 38 6.70 -0.90 -15.64
N PHE A 39 7.21 0.01 -14.80
CA PHE A 39 6.36 0.89 -13.97
C PHE A 39 5.48 1.84 -14.81
N PHE A 40 5.99 2.29 -15.96
CA PHE A 40 5.27 3.14 -16.91
C PHE A 40 4.40 2.37 -17.92
N ASN A 41 4.08 1.10 -17.64
CA ASN A 41 3.09 0.38 -18.44
C ASN A 41 1.71 1.04 -18.32
N TYR A 42 1.01 1.18 -19.46
CA TYR A 42 -0.30 1.83 -19.52
C TYR A 42 -1.30 1.26 -18.50
N LYS A 43 -1.29 -0.06 -18.23
CA LYS A 43 -2.21 -0.67 -17.26
C LYS A 43 -1.96 -0.19 -15.82
N ILE A 44 -0.69 -0.10 -15.43
CA ILE A 44 -0.29 0.37 -14.08
C ILE A 44 -0.62 1.85 -13.96
N GLN A 45 -0.29 2.64 -14.98
CA GLN A 45 -0.55 4.07 -15.00
C GLN A 45 -2.06 4.37 -14.97
N THR A 46 -2.89 3.67 -15.76
CA THR A 46 -4.35 3.85 -15.72
C THR A 46 -4.91 3.57 -14.34
N LEU A 47 -4.37 2.56 -13.64
CA LEU A 47 -4.82 2.21 -12.31
C LEU A 47 -4.39 3.26 -11.27
N LEU A 48 -3.14 3.72 -11.32
CA LEU A 48 -2.64 4.81 -10.47
C LEU A 48 -3.45 6.10 -10.65
N TRP A 49 -3.62 6.55 -11.90
CA TRP A 49 -4.41 7.75 -12.19
C TRP A 49 -5.87 7.60 -11.76
N SER A 50 -6.49 6.43 -11.96
CA SER A 50 -7.86 6.20 -11.48
C SER A 50 -7.97 6.32 -9.94
N THR A 51 -6.92 5.91 -9.22
CA THR A 51 -6.86 6.01 -7.76
C THR A 51 -6.72 7.47 -7.32
N PHE A 52 -5.84 8.25 -7.95
CA PHE A 52 -5.70 9.67 -7.64
C PHE A 52 -6.94 10.49 -7.99
N ILE A 53 -7.59 10.21 -9.12
CA ILE A 53 -8.86 10.84 -9.50
C ILE A 53 -9.94 10.50 -8.45
N TYR A 54 -10.03 9.25 -8.03
CA TYR A 54 -10.98 8.84 -7.00
C TYR A 54 -10.73 9.58 -5.68
N ILE A 55 -9.47 9.67 -5.24
CA ILE A 55 -9.09 10.42 -4.04
C ILE A 55 -9.48 11.90 -4.19
N ALA A 56 -9.22 12.53 -5.34
CA ALA A 56 -9.60 13.91 -5.58
C ALA A 56 -11.12 14.12 -5.49
N VAL A 57 -11.92 13.20 -6.04
CA VAL A 57 -13.39 13.23 -5.92
C VAL A 57 -13.81 13.11 -4.45
N VAL A 58 -13.19 12.20 -3.68
CA VAL A 58 -13.44 12.06 -2.23
C VAL A 58 -13.06 13.34 -1.49
N THR A 59 -11.91 13.94 -1.78
CA THR A 59 -11.47 15.22 -1.18
C THR A 59 -12.47 16.33 -1.44
N ILE A 60 -12.95 16.47 -2.68
CA ILE A 60 -13.98 17.46 -3.05
C ILE A 60 -15.29 17.20 -2.27
N CYS A 61 -15.71 15.94 -2.14
CA CYS A 61 -16.88 15.60 -1.34
C CYS A 61 -16.69 15.98 0.14
N LEU A 62 -15.54 15.67 0.73
CA LEU A 62 -15.22 15.99 2.12
C LEU A 62 -15.10 17.51 2.37
N TYR A 63 -14.67 18.26 1.35
CA TYR A 63 -14.66 19.73 1.37
C TYR A 63 -16.08 20.29 1.45
N TYR A 64 -17.02 19.81 0.62
CA TYR A 64 -18.42 20.22 0.70
C TYR A 64 -19.08 19.84 2.03
N LEU A 65 -18.67 18.73 2.64
CA LEU A 65 -19.12 18.31 3.98
C LEU A 65 -18.48 19.12 5.13
N ARG A 66 -17.64 20.13 4.82
CA ARG A 66 -16.89 20.96 5.79
C ARG A 66 -15.95 20.17 6.72
N THR A 67 -15.70 18.91 6.38
CA THR A 67 -14.78 18.04 7.14
C THR A 67 -13.33 18.21 6.72
N TRP A 68 -13.12 18.61 5.46
CA TRP A 68 -11.80 18.86 4.88
C TRP A 68 -11.64 20.33 4.50
N ASP A 69 -10.44 20.88 4.67
CA ASP A 69 -10.08 22.23 4.27
C ASP A 69 -8.60 22.27 3.83
N LEU A 70 -8.16 23.39 3.24
CA LEU A 70 -6.87 23.51 2.55
C LEU A 70 -5.65 23.24 3.42
N THR A 71 -5.78 23.36 4.75
CA THR A 71 -4.71 23.05 5.68
C THR A 71 -4.30 21.56 5.64
N LEU A 72 -5.24 20.67 5.26
CA LEU A 72 -5.03 19.22 5.14
C LEU A 72 -4.50 18.79 3.77
N LEU A 73 -4.26 19.75 2.86
CA LEU A 73 -3.81 19.46 1.50
C LEU A 73 -2.46 18.73 1.49
N LYS A 74 -1.52 19.16 2.34
CA LYS A 74 -0.22 18.50 2.48
C LYS A 74 -0.41 17.02 2.86
N ASP A 75 -1.12 16.76 3.96
CA ASP A 75 -1.34 15.43 4.50
C ASP A 75 -2.08 14.53 3.49
N THR A 76 -3.05 15.09 2.76
CA THR A 76 -3.76 14.39 1.68
C THR A 76 -2.82 13.96 0.55
N ILE A 77 -1.92 14.86 0.10
CA ILE A 77 -0.95 14.55 -0.96
C ILE A 77 0.01 13.45 -0.48
N ILE A 78 0.60 13.61 0.71
CA ILE A 78 1.52 12.62 1.29
C ILE A 78 0.83 11.27 1.44
N TRP A 79 -0.37 11.23 2.02
CA TRP A 79 -1.16 10.01 2.21
C TRP A 79 -1.52 9.34 0.88
N SER A 80 -1.89 10.12 -0.14
CA SER A 80 -2.26 9.60 -1.45
C SER A 80 -1.07 8.95 -2.17
N ILE A 81 0.11 9.58 -2.12
CA ILE A 81 1.32 9.07 -2.78
C ILE A 81 1.85 7.83 -2.06
N THR A 82 1.79 7.81 -0.73
CA THR A 82 2.35 6.73 0.09
C THR A 82 1.33 5.61 0.32
N SER A 83 0.36 5.84 1.22
CA SER A 83 -0.57 4.82 1.70
C SER A 83 -1.50 4.30 0.60
N ALA A 84 -2.10 5.19 -0.21
CA ALA A 84 -3.01 4.74 -1.27
C ALA A 84 -2.28 3.90 -2.33
N THR A 85 -1.05 4.27 -2.69
CA THR A 85 -0.20 3.48 -3.61
C THR A 85 0.16 2.11 -3.01
N ILE A 86 0.52 2.05 -1.73
CA ILE A 86 0.81 0.76 -1.04
C ILE A 86 -0.44 -0.13 -1.02
N LEU A 87 -1.61 0.43 -0.68
CA LEU A 87 -2.88 -0.29 -0.71
C LEU A 87 -3.20 -0.78 -2.13
N LEU A 88 -3.00 0.06 -3.14
CA LEU A 88 -3.25 -0.32 -4.53
C LEU A 88 -2.33 -1.47 -4.98
N PHE A 89 -1.04 -1.42 -4.69
CA PHE A 89 -0.14 -2.50 -5.11
C PHE A 89 -0.40 -3.80 -4.36
N ASN A 90 -0.74 -3.73 -3.07
CA ASN A 90 -1.05 -4.93 -2.29
C ASN A 90 -2.40 -5.55 -2.70
N ILE A 91 -3.30 -4.81 -3.35
CA ILE A 91 -4.57 -5.37 -3.85
C ILE A 91 -4.35 -6.51 -4.86
N SER A 92 -3.26 -6.45 -5.61
CA SER A 92 -2.90 -7.48 -6.58
C SER A 92 -2.64 -8.86 -5.94
N LYS A 93 -2.35 -8.88 -4.63
CA LYS A 93 -2.13 -10.09 -3.83
C LYS A 93 -3.42 -10.62 -3.20
N VAL A 94 -4.49 -9.83 -3.20
CA VAL A 94 -5.75 -10.19 -2.54
C VAL A 94 -6.51 -11.21 -3.38
N LYS A 95 -6.73 -12.38 -2.78
CA LYS A 95 -7.46 -13.50 -3.40
C LYS A 95 -8.92 -13.54 -2.96
N ASP A 96 -9.18 -13.23 -1.69
CA ASP A 96 -10.50 -13.30 -1.04
C ASP A 96 -10.71 -12.10 -0.11
N PHE A 97 -11.97 -11.84 0.28
CA PHE A 97 -12.32 -10.75 1.20
C PHE A 97 -11.63 -10.87 2.57
N THR A 98 -11.31 -12.09 3.01
CA THR A 98 -10.57 -12.34 4.26
C THR A 98 -9.16 -11.77 4.25
N TYR A 99 -8.51 -11.64 3.09
CA TYR A 99 -7.20 -11.02 2.93
C TYR A 99 -7.26 -9.49 2.89
N PHE A 100 -8.42 -8.92 2.57
CA PHE A 100 -8.60 -7.48 2.43
C PHE A 100 -8.53 -6.75 3.77
N LYS A 101 -9.21 -7.25 4.80
CA LYS A 101 -9.23 -6.66 6.14
C LYS A 101 -7.83 -6.51 6.79
N PRO A 102 -7.01 -7.58 6.90
CA PRO A 102 -5.69 -7.45 7.54
C PRO A 102 -4.77 -6.50 6.77
N MET A 103 -4.78 -6.55 5.43
CA MET A 103 -4.00 -5.66 4.58
C MET A 103 -4.33 -4.18 4.83
N VAL A 104 -5.62 -3.82 4.91
CA VAL A 104 -6.05 -2.45 5.18
C VAL A 104 -5.65 -2.02 6.60
N LEU A 105 -5.85 -2.89 7.59
CA LEU A 105 -5.50 -2.57 8.99
C LEU A 105 -4.00 -2.41 9.19
N GLU A 106 -3.18 -3.23 8.54
CA GLU A 106 -1.71 -3.11 8.62
C GLU A 106 -1.22 -1.80 8.00
N ASN A 107 -1.72 -1.44 6.81
CA ASN A 107 -1.37 -0.18 6.16
C ASN A 107 -1.83 1.03 6.99
N LEU A 108 -3.05 0.97 7.54
CA LEU A 108 -3.60 2.04 8.37
C LEU A 108 -2.80 2.21 9.66
N LYS A 109 -2.44 1.13 10.35
CA LYS A 109 -1.57 1.19 11.54
C LYS A 109 -0.23 1.85 11.22
N ALA A 110 0.42 1.43 10.14
CA ALA A 110 1.70 2.01 9.72
C ALA A 110 1.56 3.49 9.38
N THR A 111 0.50 3.88 8.68
CA THR A 111 0.24 5.27 8.29
C THR A 111 -0.01 6.16 9.49
N VAL A 112 -0.83 5.72 10.46
CA VAL A 112 -1.14 6.51 11.67
C VAL A 112 0.11 6.69 12.53
N VAL A 113 0.92 5.64 12.68
CA VAL A 113 2.20 5.75 13.39
C VAL A 113 3.14 6.70 12.65
N PHE A 114 3.22 6.62 11.32
CA PHE A 114 4.02 7.51 10.51
C PHE A 114 3.56 8.96 10.67
N GLU A 115 2.28 9.26 10.45
CA GLU A 115 1.68 10.59 10.61
C GLU A 115 1.95 11.15 12.01
N PHE A 116 1.75 10.32 13.04
CA PHE A 116 1.95 10.74 14.42
C PHE A 116 3.41 11.09 14.69
N ILE A 117 4.35 10.31 14.15
CA ILE A 117 5.78 10.59 14.30
C ILE A 117 6.16 11.80 13.44
N THR A 118 5.80 11.89 12.16
CA THR A 118 6.31 12.93 11.26
C THR A 118 5.75 14.32 11.54
N ASN A 119 4.48 14.41 11.96
CA ASN A 119 3.83 15.69 12.22
C ASN A 119 3.98 16.15 13.67
N PHE A 120 4.08 15.25 14.65
CA PHE A 120 4.17 15.65 16.06
C PHE A 120 5.59 15.51 16.62
N TYR A 121 6.05 16.61 17.23
CA TYR A 121 7.33 16.69 17.94
C TYR A 121 8.55 16.29 17.08
N THR A 122 8.89 17.16 16.13
CA THR A 122 10.16 17.05 15.40
C THR A 122 11.32 17.62 16.22
N PHE A 123 12.52 17.10 15.96
CA PHE A 123 13.75 17.67 16.49
C PHE A 123 14.19 18.89 15.67
N SER A 124 15.26 19.55 16.11
CA SER A 124 15.90 20.58 15.31
C SER A 124 16.30 20.02 13.94
N PHE A 125 16.26 20.84 12.90
CA PHE A 125 16.60 20.42 11.54
C PHE A 125 17.98 19.74 11.46
N THR A 126 18.98 20.30 12.14
CA THR A 126 20.33 19.73 12.21
C THR A 126 20.33 18.33 12.84
N THR A 127 19.57 18.14 13.92
CA THR A 127 19.45 16.83 14.58
C THR A 127 18.78 15.81 13.65
N GLU A 128 17.67 16.16 13.00
CA GLU A 128 16.96 15.27 12.06
C GLU A 128 17.86 14.87 10.88
N MET A 129 18.65 15.80 10.34
CA MET A 129 19.58 15.55 9.23
C MET A 129 20.68 14.53 9.58
N ILE A 130 21.04 14.39 10.85
CA ILE A 130 22.02 13.42 11.33
C ILE A 130 21.35 12.09 11.72
N VAL A 131 20.23 12.15 12.44
CA VAL A 131 19.57 10.95 12.98
C VAL A 131 18.96 10.10 11.88
N ILE A 132 18.26 10.70 10.91
CA ILE A 132 17.58 9.96 9.83
C ILE A 132 18.52 9.06 9.02
N PRO A 133 19.65 9.53 8.47
CA PRO A 133 20.54 8.68 7.68
C PRO A 133 21.20 7.59 8.53
N ILE A 134 21.56 7.89 9.79
CA ILE A 134 22.14 6.90 10.70
C ILE A 134 21.12 5.78 10.98
N MET A 135 19.88 6.14 11.31
CA MET A 135 18.81 5.17 11.55
C MET A 135 18.48 4.37 10.30
N THR A 136 18.47 5.01 9.13
CA THR A 136 18.24 4.35 7.85
C THR A 136 19.36 3.37 7.54
N PHE A 137 20.62 3.77 7.73
CA PHE A 137 21.79 2.92 7.52
C PHE A 137 21.77 1.69 8.43
N ILE A 138 21.49 1.87 9.73
CA ILE A 138 21.34 0.78 10.69
C ILE A 138 20.20 -0.16 10.29
N GLY A 139 19.06 0.39 9.84
CA GLY A 139 17.92 -0.38 9.34
C GLY A 139 18.28 -1.24 8.13
N VAL A 140 18.96 -0.65 7.13
CA VAL A 140 19.43 -1.37 5.95
C VAL A 140 20.43 -2.46 6.32
N LEU A 141 21.39 -2.17 7.21
CA LEU A 141 22.34 -3.16 7.71
C LEU A 141 21.65 -4.30 8.45
N GLN A 142 20.62 -4.01 9.26
CA GLN A 142 19.85 -5.02 9.97
C GLN A 142 19.14 -5.97 8.99
N ILE A 143 18.47 -5.43 7.97
CA ILE A 143 17.78 -6.22 6.95
C ILE A 143 18.77 -7.04 6.13
N PHE A 144 19.90 -6.44 5.75
CA PHE A 144 20.96 -7.12 5.01
C PHE A 144 21.58 -8.28 5.82
N ALA A 145 21.85 -8.05 7.10
CA ALA A 145 22.36 -9.08 8.00
C ALA A 145 21.32 -10.22 8.17
N GLU A 146 20.04 -9.90 8.34
CA GLU A 146 18.96 -10.89 8.44
C GLU A 146 18.81 -11.71 7.15
N HIS A 147 18.93 -11.08 5.98
CA HIS A 147 18.90 -11.80 4.71
C HIS A 147 20.12 -12.71 4.54
N SER A 148 21.32 -12.20 4.83
CA SER A 148 22.59 -12.94 4.72
C SER A 148 22.71 -14.07 5.74
N SER A 149 21.99 -13.96 6.86
CA SER A 149 21.94 -14.98 7.91
C SER A 149 21.34 -16.32 7.46
N LYS A 150 20.57 -16.33 6.36
CA LYS A 150 20.09 -17.56 5.71
C LYS A 150 21.22 -18.43 5.17
N THR A 151 22.39 -17.85 4.93
CA THR A 151 23.56 -18.55 4.37
C THR A 151 24.64 -18.75 5.44
N ASN A 152 24.88 -17.77 6.32
CA ASN A 152 25.86 -17.85 7.40
C ASN A 152 25.20 -17.52 8.75
N SER A 153 25.21 -18.48 9.68
CA SER A 153 24.57 -18.34 11.00
C SER A 153 25.19 -17.27 11.90
N GLU A 154 26.43 -16.83 11.65
CA GLU A 154 27.10 -15.77 12.41
C GLU A 154 26.42 -14.40 12.24
N HIS A 155 25.84 -14.12 11.07
CA HIS A 155 25.13 -12.87 10.81
C HIS A 155 23.80 -12.75 11.59
N LEU A 156 23.27 -13.86 12.14
CA LEU A 156 22.09 -13.83 13.01
C LEU A 156 22.33 -13.00 14.27
N LYS A 157 23.54 -13.09 14.85
CA LYS A 157 23.89 -12.33 16.07
C LYS A 157 23.90 -10.82 15.79
N VAL A 158 24.49 -10.42 14.67
CA VAL A 158 24.52 -9.01 14.23
C VAL A 158 23.12 -8.50 13.94
N ALA A 159 22.32 -9.25 13.17
CA ALA A 159 20.94 -8.88 12.85
C ALA A 159 20.09 -8.70 14.13
N SER A 160 20.25 -9.60 15.10
CA SER A 160 19.53 -9.54 16.38
C SER A 160 19.97 -8.34 17.24
N CYS A 161 21.27 -8.02 17.25
CA CYS A 161 21.81 -6.85 17.95
C CYS A 161 21.25 -5.54 17.36
N LEU A 162 21.34 -5.38 16.04
CA LEU A 162 20.83 -4.20 15.34
C LEU A 162 19.31 -4.09 15.50
N LYS A 163 18.58 -5.20 15.45
CA LYS A 163 17.13 -5.23 15.71
C LYS A 163 16.78 -4.79 17.13
N ARG A 164 17.56 -5.23 18.14
CA ARG A 164 17.37 -4.80 19.54
C ARG A 164 17.65 -3.30 19.67
N PHE A 165 18.71 -2.79 19.04
CA PHE A 165 19.02 -1.36 19.02
C PHE A 165 17.89 -0.53 18.39
N LEU A 166 17.39 -0.94 17.21
CA LEU A 166 16.25 -0.30 16.54
C LEU A 166 14.97 -0.35 17.40
N SER A 167 14.75 -1.46 18.11
CA SER A 167 13.61 -1.58 19.02
C SER A 167 13.72 -0.64 20.22
N ILE A 168 14.90 -0.54 20.84
CA ILE A 168 15.12 0.35 21.99
C ILE A 168 14.96 1.81 21.57
N THR A 169 15.57 2.21 20.46
CA THR A 169 15.43 3.57 19.91
C THR A 169 13.99 3.90 19.56
N GLY A 170 13.25 2.97 18.96
CA GLY A 170 11.81 3.12 18.71
C GLY A 170 11.00 3.32 20.00
N ILE A 171 11.29 2.54 21.05
CA ILE A 171 10.63 2.69 22.36
C ILE A 171 10.98 4.04 23.01
N LEU A 172 12.24 4.48 22.95
CA LEU A 172 12.66 5.78 23.49
C LEU A 172 11.94 6.95 22.80
N ILE A 173 11.85 6.92 21.47
CA ILE A 173 11.09 7.92 20.70
C ILE A 173 9.62 7.88 21.12
N PHE A 174 9.04 6.69 21.24
CA PHE A 174 7.64 6.54 21.66
C PHE A 174 7.37 7.10 23.06
N ILE A 175 8.26 6.84 24.03
CA ILE A 175 8.17 7.40 25.40
C ILE A 175 8.31 8.93 25.36
N TYR A 176 9.27 9.45 24.61
CA TYR A 176 9.49 10.90 24.48
C TYR A 176 8.26 11.61 23.91
N VAL A 177 7.71 11.06 22.82
CA VAL A 177 6.49 11.58 22.18
C VAL A 177 5.31 11.49 23.14
N SER A 178 5.16 10.39 23.87
CA SER A 178 4.09 10.21 24.87
C SER A 178 4.20 11.21 26.02
N TYR A 179 5.41 11.45 26.53
CA TYR A 179 5.68 12.43 27.58
C TYR A 179 5.35 13.85 27.12
N LYS A 180 5.81 14.24 25.92
CA LYS A 180 5.46 15.55 25.36
C LYS A 180 3.97 15.69 25.08
N THR A 181 3.33 14.64 24.61
CA THR A 181 1.87 14.58 24.40
C THR A 181 1.12 14.85 25.70
N TYR A 182 1.53 14.23 26.80
CA TYR A 182 0.92 14.47 28.11
C TYR A 182 1.15 15.91 28.60
N LYS A 183 2.37 16.44 28.44
CA LYS A 183 2.74 17.77 28.94
C LYS A 183 2.16 18.94 28.12
N TYR A 184 1.98 18.75 26.82
CA TYR A 184 1.53 19.78 25.87
C TYR A 184 0.26 19.34 25.11
N TYR A 185 -0.67 18.69 25.82
CA TYR A 185 -1.88 18.12 25.20
C TYR A 185 -2.75 19.18 24.52
N ASP A 186 -2.79 20.41 25.03
CA ASP A 186 -3.56 21.52 24.45
C ASP A 186 -3.10 21.87 23.03
N GLN A 187 -1.79 21.75 22.76
CA GLN A 187 -1.23 21.98 21.42
C GLN A 187 -1.57 20.84 20.46
N LEU A 188 -1.81 19.64 20.97
CA LEU A 188 -2.24 18.48 20.17
C LEU A 188 -3.73 18.45 19.89
N LEU A 189 -4.57 18.84 20.86
CA LEU A 189 -6.03 18.78 20.77
C LEU A 189 -6.65 19.97 20.01
N THR A 190 -5.88 20.59 19.12
CA THR A 190 -6.45 21.56 18.17
C THR A 190 -7.28 20.82 17.13
N ILE A 191 -8.43 21.39 16.72
CA ILE A 191 -9.31 20.83 15.68
C ILE A 191 -8.52 20.39 14.45
N GLN A 192 -7.51 21.18 14.06
CA GLN A 192 -6.66 20.91 12.92
C GLN A 192 -5.85 19.62 13.04
N ASN A 193 -5.21 19.43 14.18
CA ASN A 193 -4.37 18.26 14.45
C ASN A 193 -5.21 16.98 14.58
N ILE A 194 -6.42 17.09 15.15
CA ILE A 194 -7.39 15.99 15.20
C ILE A 194 -7.83 15.61 13.78
N LYS A 195 -8.14 16.59 12.92
CA LYS A 195 -8.49 16.35 11.52
C LYS A 195 -7.34 15.66 10.77
N SER A 196 -6.10 16.13 10.93
CA SER A 196 -4.90 15.53 10.33
C SER A 196 -4.69 14.09 10.80
N LEU A 197 -4.80 13.82 12.11
CA LEU A 197 -4.67 12.46 12.66
C LEU A 197 -5.76 11.50 12.19
N LEU A 198 -6.99 11.98 12.00
CA LEU A 198 -8.11 11.18 11.51
C LEU A 198 -8.14 11.03 9.99
N LEU A 199 -7.39 11.87 9.26
CA LEU A 199 -7.37 11.89 7.80
C LEU A 199 -7.08 10.51 7.20
N PRO A 200 -6.04 9.76 7.65
CA PRO A 200 -5.78 8.42 7.12
C PRO A 200 -6.95 7.46 7.28
N PHE A 201 -7.71 7.55 8.38
CA PHE A 201 -8.86 6.68 8.64
C PHE A 201 -10.01 6.99 7.68
N VAL A 202 -10.34 8.27 7.53
CA VAL A 202 -11.42 8.74 6.66
C VAL A 202 -11.12 8.33 5.21
N TYR A 203 -9.94 8.68 4.70
CA TYR A 203 -9.58 8.32 3.33
C TYR A 203 -9.50 6.82 3.11
N THR A 204 -8.95 6.05 4.05
CA THR A 204 -8.94 4.58 3.94
C THR A 204 -10.36 4.03 3.87
N LEU A 205 -11.28 4.51 4.72
CA LEU A 205 -12.68 4.09 4.72
C LEU A 205 -13.35 4.34 3.36
N PHE A 206 -13.17 5.53 2.79
CA PHE A 206 -13.70 5.86 1.46
C PHE A 206 -13.00 5.12 0.32
N LEU A 207 -11.74 4.72 0.50
CA LEU A 207 -10.97 3.98 -0.52
C LEU A 207 -11.35 2.49 -0.56
N ILE A 208 -11.89 1.92 0.53
CA ILE A 208 -12.26 0.50 0.62
C ILE A 208 -13.21 0.06 -0.53
N PRO A 209 -14.34 0.74 -0.80
CA PRO A 209 -15.22 0.37 -1.90
C PRO A 209 -14.51 0.37 -3.26
N PHE A 210 -13.68 1.39 -3.52
CA PHE A 210 -12.91 1.49 -4.76
C PHE A 210 -11.93 0.32 -4.90
N LEU A 211 -11.16 0.02 -3.86
CA LEU A 211 -10.21 -1.10 -3.86
C LEU A 211 -10.91 -2.45 -4.06
N TYR A 212 -12.13 -2.60 -3.53
CA TYR A 212 -12.94 -3.80 -3.79
C TYR A 212 -13.27 -3.96 -5.28
N PHE A 213 -13.69 -2.88 -5.95
CA PHE A 213 -13.95 -2.91 -7.38
C PHE A 213 -12.69 -3.18 -8.21
N VAL A 214 -11.55 -2.60 -7.82
CA VAL A 214 -10.26 -2.87 -8.45
C VAL A 214 -9.87 -4.35 -8.30
N ALA A 215 -9.98 -4.92 -7.10
CA ALA A 215 -9.69 -6.33 -6.85
C ALA A 215 -10.58 -7.25 -7.70
N LEU A 216 -11.87 -6.90 -7.80
CA LEU A 216 -12.83 -7.60 -8.61
C LEU A 216 -12.47 -7.54 -10.11
N TYR A 217 -12.15 -6.35 -10.62
CA TYR A 217 -11.71 -6.15 -11.99
C TYR A 217 -10.47 -6.99 -12.32
N MET A 218 -9.43 -6.93 -11.46
CA MET A 218 -8.20 -7.72 -11.64
C MET A 218 -8.47 -9.22 -11.63
N SER A 219 -9.33 -9.68 -10.72
CA SER A 219 -9.71 -11.09 -10.62
C SER A 219 -10.44 -11.58 -11.88
N TYR A 220 -11.32 -10.74 -12.43
CA TYR A 220 -11.97 -11.03 -13.71
C TYR A 220 -10.96 -11.08 -14.86
N GLU A 221 -10.09 -10.08 -14.98
CA GLU A 221 -9.07 -10.04 -16.04
C GLU A 221 -8.20 -11.30 -16.01
N MET A 222 -7.68 -11.68 -14.84
CA MET A 222 -6.87 -12.89 -14.66
C MET A 222 -7.61 -14.16 -15.09
N LEU A 223 -8.89 -14.30 -14.71
CA LEU A 223 -9.70 -15.47 -15.08
C LEU A 223 -9.97 -15.48 -16.59
N LEU A 224 -10.32 -14.33 -17.17
CA LEU A 224 -10.65 -14.20 -18.59
C LEU A 224 -9.44 -14.47 -19.50
N ILE A 225 -8.23 -14.16 -19.06
CA ILE A 225 -6.97 -14.49 -19.76
C ILE A 225 -6.75 -16.01 -19.83
N ARG A 226 -7.22 -16.79 -18.85
CA ARG A 226 -7.08 -18.27 -18.82
C ARG A 226 -8.04 -18.97 -19.78
N ILE A 227 -9.21 -18.38 -20.06
CA ILE A 227 -10.28 -19.02 -20.86
C ILE A 227 -9.84 -19.48 -22.26
N PRO A 228 -9.06 -18.71 -23.03
CA PRO A 228 -8.55 -19.16 -24.32
C PRO A 228 -7.75 -20.46 -24.26
N TYR A 229 -6.99 -20.68 -23.19
CA TYR A 229 -6.20 -21.89 -22.98
C TYR A 229 -7.07 -23.09 -22.58
N LEU A 230 -8.20 -22.86 -21.90
CA LEU A 230 -9.11 -23.93 -21.46
C LEU A 230 -10.05 -24.44 -22.56
N LEU A 231 -10.39 -23.60 -23.54
CA LEU A 231 -11.37 -23.93 -24.57
C LEU A 231 -10.86 -23.45 -25.92
N LYS A 232 -10.81 -24.31 -26.95
CA LYS A 232 -10.39 -23.92 -28.30
C LYS A 232 -11.48 -23.13 -29.06
N LYS A 233 -12.76 -23.51 -28.95
CA LYS A 233 -13.87 -22.91 -29.74
C LYS A 233 -14.34 -21.55 -29.19
N GLU A 234 -14.37 -20.53 -30.05
CA GLU A 234 -14.75 -19.15 -29.67
C GLU A 234 -16.19 -19.03 -29.12
N LYS A 235 -17.18 -19.70 -29.75
CA LYS A 235 -18.57 -19.71 -29.26
C LYS A 235 -18.67 -20.24 -27.81
N ARG A 236 -17.87 -21.26 -27.47
CA ARG A 236 -17.81 -21.81 -26.11
C ARG A 236 -17.10 -20.86 -25.14
N ARG A 237 -16.04 -20.16 -25.57
CA ARG A 237 -15.37 -19.11 -24.79
C ARG A 237 -16.34 -17.98 -24.41
N LYS A 238 -17.09 -17.42 -25.38
CA LYS A 238 -18.09 -16.37 -25.13
C LYS A 238 -19.17 -16.83 -24.14
N LYS A 239 -19.66 -18.07 -24.29
CA LYS A 239 -20.64 -18.67 -23.38
C LYS A 239 -20.10 -18.86 -21.96
N LEU A 240 -18.83 -19.27 -21.82
CA LEU A 240 -18.17 -19.41 -20.52
C LEU A 240 -18.00 -18.03 -19.84
N LYS A 241 -17.50 -17.02 -20.56
CA LYS A 241 -17.37 -15.65 -20.06
C LYS A 241 -18.70 -15.13 -19.51
N LYS A 242 -19.78 -15.20 -20.31
CA LYS A 242 -21.12 -14.76 -19.89
C LYS A 242 -21.61 -15.48 -18.64
N ASN A 243 -21.41 -16.79 -18.54
CA ASN A 243 -21.82 -17.55 -17.36
C ASN A 243 -21.00 -17.17 -16.12
N ILE A 244 -19.69 -16.97 -16.24
CA ILE A 244 -18.86 -16.54 -15.10
C ILE A 244 -19.34 -15.19 -14.56
N PHE A 245 -19.64 -14.21 -15.44
CA PHE A 245 -20.23 -12.94 -15.02
C PHE A 245 -21.58 -13.12 -14.30
N LEU A 246 -22.47 -13.96 -14.82
CA LEU A 246 -23.78 -14.22 -14.22
C LEU A 246 -23.72 -14.92 -12.85
N PHE A 247 -22.76 -15.83 -12.67
CA PHE A 247 -22.62 -16.62 -11.44
C PHE A 247 -21.83 -15.89 -10.34
N ALA A 248 -20.73 -15.22 -10.70
CA ALA A 248 -19.88 -14.51 -9.74
C ALA A 248 -20.42 -13.12 -9.37
N LYS A 249 -21.05 -12.40 -10.32
CA LYS A 249 -21.55 -11.03 -10.13
C LYS A 249 -20.50 -10.11 -9.46
N LEU A 250 -20.88 -9.45 -8.36
CA LEU A 250 -20.00 -8.58 -7.58
C LEU A 250 -19.37 -9.28 -6.37
N ASN A 251 -19.26 -10.62 -6.37
CA ASN A 251 -18.77 -11.38 -5.23
C ASN A 251 -17.35 -11.93 -5.49
N LEU A 252 -16.37 -11.33 -4.82
CA LEU A 252 -14.96 -11.68 -4.94
C LEU A 252 -14.69 -13.16 -4.56
N ASN A 253 -15.28 -13.64 -3.46
CA ASN A 253 -15.08 -15.01 -2.98
C ASN A 253 -15.61 -16.06 -3.98
N LYS A 254 -16.76 -15.80 -4.60
CA LYS A 254 -17.30 -16.69 -5.67
C LYS A 254 -16.36 -16.69 -6.88
N LEU A 255 -15.85 -15.52 -7.26
CA LEU A 255 -14.93 -15.41 -8.39
C LEU A 255 -13.61 -16.13 -8.12
N HIS A 256 -13.09 -16.07 -6.90
CA HIS A 256 -11.90 -16.81 -6.48
C HIS A 256 -12.13 -18.33 -6.53
N LYS A 257 -13.24 -18.83 -5.97
CA LYS A 257 -13.61 -20.26 -6.09
C LYS A 257 -13.66 -20.72 -7.55
N ILE A 258 -14.26 -19.93 -8.43
CA ILE A 258 -14.29 -20.25 -9.87
C ILE A 258 -12.87 -20.22 -10.44
N SER A 259 -12.07 -19.22 -10.13
CA SER A 259 -10.70 -19.08 -10.66
C SER A 259 -9.80 -20.27 -10.29
N THR A 260 -9.95 -20.83 -9.09
CA THR A 260 -9.16 -21.98 -8.61
C THR A 260 -9.75 -23.33 -9.02
N GLY A 261 -11.08 -23.47 -9.02
CA GLY A 261 -11.76 -24.74 -9.32
C GLY A 261 -12.04 -24.99 -10.81
N LEU A 262 -11.91 -23.99 -11.68
CA LEU A 262 -12.20 -24.12 -13.11
C LEU A 262 -11.07 -24.88 -13.83
N ASN A 263 -11.36 -26.09 -14.27
CA ASN A 263 -10.47 -26.90 -15.11
C ASN A 263 -11.15 -27.32 -16.43
N TRP A 264 -10.36 -27.65 -17.45
CA TRP A 264 -10.89 -28.04 -18.77
C TRP A 264 -11.73 -29.32 -18.68
N TYR A 265 -11.30 -30.30 -17.87
CA TYR A 265 -11.97 -31.59 -17.69
C TYR A 265 -13.39 -31.46 -17.14
N SER A 266 -13.64 -30.62 -16.13
CA SER A 266 -14.98 -30.42 -15.57
C SER A 266 -15.93 -29.77 -16.57
N ILE A 267 -15.43 -28.86 -17.41
CA ILE A 267 -16.21 -28.19 -18.45
C ILE A 267 -16.64 -29.18 -19.53
N GLU A 268 -15.76 -30.11 -19.88
CA GLU A 268 -16.02 -31.15 -20.89
C GLU A 268 -16.98 -32.23 -20.37
N LYS A 269 -16.76 -32.71 -19.14
CA LYS A 269 -17.57 -33.79 -18.54
C LYS A 269 -18.98 -33.36 -18.10
N HIS A 270 -19.15 -32.13 -17.61
CA HIS A 270 -20.41 -31.70 -16.99
C HIS A 270 -21.10 -30.54 -17.71
N GLY A 271 -20.41 -29.90 -18.66
CA GLY A 271 -20.89 -28.69 -19.31
C GLY A 271 -20.76 -27.44 -18.42
N ILE A 272 -20.61 -26.29 -19.06
CA ILE A 272 -20.24 -25.01 -18.44
C ILE A 272 -21.13 -24.62 -17.24
N LYS A 273 -22.46 -24.74 -17.34
CA LYS A 273 -23.36 -24.30 -16.25
C LYS A 273 -23.30 -25.22 -15.03
N LYS A 274 -23.14 -26.53 -15.23
CA LYS A 274 -23.14 -27.53 -14.16
C LYS A 274 -21.80 -27.54 -13.42
N SER A 275 -20.69 -27.34 -14.13
CA SER A 275 -19.37 -27.17 -13.51
C SER A 275 -19.32 -25.93 -12.63
N LEU A 276 -19.78 -24.77 -13.11
CA LEU A 276 -19.81 -23.54 -12.32
C LEU A 276 -20.70 -23.65 -11.06
N ARG A 277 -21.86 -24.30 -11.15
CA ARG A 277 -22.71 -24.54 -9.96
C ARG A 277 -22.05 -25.45 -8.92
N LYS A 278 -21.31 -26.48 -9.35
CA LYS A 278 -20.57 -27.38 -8.45
C LYS A 278 -19.44 -26.67 -7.71
N ILE A 279 -18.77 -25.72 -8.36
CA ILE A 279 -17.63 -24.99 -7.77
C ILE A 279 -18.09 -23.94 -6.74
N ILE A 280 -19.29 -23.39 -6.91
CA ILE A 280 -19.81 -22.31 -6.04
C ILE A 280 -20.50 -22.86 -4.79
N LYS A 281 -21.15 -24.03 -4.88
CA LYS A 281 -21.66 -24.77 -3.72
C LYS A 281 -20.52 -25.07 -2.75
#